data_AF-A0A956NG48-F1
#
_entry.id   AF-A0A956NG48-F1
#
_cell.length_a   1.000
_cell.length_b   1.000
_cell.length_c   1.000
_cell.angle_alpha   90.00
_cell.angle_beta   90.00
_cell.angle_gamma   90.00
#
_symmetry.space_group_name_H-M   'P 1'
#
loop_
_entity.id
_entity.type
_entity.pdbx_description
1 polymer ?
#
loop_
_entity_poly.entity_id
_entity_poly.type
_entity_poly.pdbx_seq_one_letter_code
_entity_poly.pdbx_strand_id
1 'polypeptide(L)'
;MLLVDDDTFAGHREVVEDAVTDLSYGGIAVNTIPPLIFANPYLTWGGNEEGKAMVSGSGNFGNLLNFENVEKSILYDKFVSPGHLLMTNKTAFENLMTHFSAYTLDPTWKNLMCLAGGAVVDSFRRKDF
;
A
#
# COMPACT_ATOMS: atom_id res chain seq x y z
N MET A 1 7.91 -7.24 -2.23
CA MET A 1 6.64 -7.83 -1.80
C MET A 1 6.94 -9.19 -1.20
N LEU A 2 6.34 -9.49 -0.04
CA LEU A 2 6.46 -10.76 0.64
C LEU A 2 5.06 -11.38 0.77
N LEU A 3 4.93 -12.67 0.52
CA LEU A 3 3.69 -13.43 0.71
C LEU A 3 3.93 -14.50 1.77
N VAL A 4 3.05 -14.55 2.75
CA VAL A 4 3.12 -15.47 3.88
C VAL A 4 1.70 -15.69 4.39
N ASP A 5 1.25 -16.94 4.47
CA ASP A 5 -0.07 -17.22 5.03
C ASP A 5 -0.16 -16.84 6.51
N ASP A 6 -1.38 -16.60 6.99
CA ASP A 6 -1.61 -16.06 8.34
C ASP A 6 -1.08 -17.00 9.44
N ASP A 7 -1.15 -18.33 9.25
CA ASP A 7 -0.67 -19.31 10.24
C ASP A 7 0.86 -19.34 10.27
N THR A 8 1.51 -19.32 9.10
CA THR A 8 2.98 -19.21 9.01
C THR A 8 3.47 -17.88 9.59
N PHE A 9 2.78 -16.76 9.30
CA PHE A 9 3.15 -15.47 9.87
C PHE A 9 3.03 -15.47 11.39
N ALA A 10 1.96 -16.07 11.94
CA ALA A 10 1.77 -16.18 13.38
C ALA A 10 2.85 -17.07 14.04
N GLY A 11 3.24 -18.18 13.40
CA GLY A 11 4.24 -19.11 13.93
C GLY A 11 5.69 -18.63 13.79
N HIS A 12 5.97 -17.71 12.85
CA HIS A 12 7.32 -17.28 12.49
C HIS A 12 7.48 -15.76 12.41
N ARG A 13 6.68 -15.02 13.19
CA ARG A 13 6.63 -13.56 13.10
C ARG A 13 8.00 -12.90 13.15
N GLU A 14 8.83 -13.26 14.12
CA GLU A 14 10.17 -12.69 14.28
C GLU A 14 11.00 -12.81 13.01
N VAL A 15 11.01 -13.99 12.37
CA VAL A 15 11.75 -14.23 11.11
C VAL A 15 11.21 -13.36 9.97
N VAL A 16 9.91 -13.13 9.91
CA VAL A 16 9.31 -12.27 8.89
C VAL A 16 9.66 -10.81 9.13
N GLU A 17 9.58 -10.33 10.38
CA GLU A 17 9.93 -8.95 10.74
C GLU A 17 11.43 -8.68 10.52
N ASP A 18 12.30 -9.65 10.83
CA ASP A 18 13.74 -9.59 10.53
C ASP A 18 13.96 -9.46 9.02
N ALA A 19 13.30 -10.30 8.21
CA ALA A 19 13.39 -10.22 6.76
C ALA A 19 12.91 -8.86 6.23
N VAL A 20 11.81 -8.31 6.73
CA VAL A 20 11.31 -6.98 6.35
C VAL A 20 12.30 -5.88 6.74
N THR A 21 12.96 -6.02 7.89
CA THR A 21 13.97 -5.08 8.38
C THR A 21 15.22 -5.10 7.49
N ASP A 22 15.70 -6.28 7.12
CA ASP A 22 16.93 -6.46 6.32
C ASP A 22 16.77 -6.05 4.85
N LEU A 23 15.55 -6.13 4.31
CA LEU A 23 15.28 -5.75 2.92
C LEU A 23 15.56 -4.27 2.68
N SER A 24 16.56 -3.97 1.84
CA SER A 24 16.93 -2.60 1.43
C SER A 24 15.99 -2.02 0.36
N TYR A 25 14.67 -2.11 0.58
CA TYR A 25 13.66 -1.49 -0.27
C TYR A 25 12.94 -0.37 0.50
N GLY A 26 12.70 0.78 -0.14
CA GLY A 26 11.97 1.88 0.50
C GLY A 26 10.47 1.64 0.64
N GLY A 27 9.91 0.64 -0.06
CA GLY A 27 8.52 0.22 0.08
C GLY A 27 8.40 -1.30 0.13
N ILE A 28 7.83 -1.84 1.21
CA ILE A 28 7.65 -3.28 1.43
C ILE A 28 6.18 -3.58 1.68
N ALA A 29 5.58 -4.39 0.80
CA ALA A 29 4.22 -4.90 0.98
C ALA A 29 4.27 -6.37 1.43
N VAL A 30 3.59 -6.69 2.53
CA VAL A 30 3.40 -8.03 3.07
C VAL A 30 1.94 -8.42 2.85
N ASN A 31 1.71 -9.51 2.10
CA ASN A 31 0.36 -10.01 1.71
C ASN A 31 -0.50 -9.02 0.90
N THR A 32 0.11 -7.98 0.36
CA THR A 32 -0.52 -7.00 -0.51
C THR A 32 0.44 -6.56 -1.62
N ILE A 33 0.01 -5.66 -2.50
CA ILE A 33 0.83 -5.22 -3.64
C ILE A 33 1.54 -3.87 -3.35
N PRO A 34 2.83 -3.71 -3.74
CA PRO A 34 3.56 -2.46 -3.55
C PRO A 34 2.90 -1.19 -4.12
N PRO A 35 2.16 -1.20 -5.25
CA PRO A 35 1.46 -0.01 -5.73
C PRO A 35 0.51 0.63 -4.71
N LEU A 36 -0.01 -0.12 -3.72
CA LEU A 36 -0.81 0.47 -2.64
C LEU A 36 0.01 1.35 -1.69
N ILE A 37 1.33 1.15 -1.60
CA ILE A 37 2.24 2.04 -0.87
C ILE A 37 2.35 3.37 -1.60
N PHE A 38 2.58 3.34 -2.92
CA PHE A 38 2.61 4.55 -3.76
C PHE A 38 1.29 5.33 -3.70
N ALA A 39 0.18 4.61 -3.72
CA ALA A 39 -1.18 5.15 -3.67
C ALA A 39 -1.57 5.73 -2.29
N ASN A 40 -0.81 5.45 -1.23
CA ASN A 40 -1.12 5.90 0.11
C ASN A 40 -0.29 7.14 0.48
N PRO A 41 -0.91 8.33 0.61
CA PRO A 41 -0.17 9.57 0.85
C PRO A 41 0.48 9.63 2.23
N TYR A 42 0.03 8.82 3.20
CA TYR A 42 0.67 8.71 4.51
C TYR A 42 2.01 7.96 4.46
N LEU A 43 2.22 7.17 3.41
CA LEU A 43 3.44 6.40 3.19
C LEU A 43 4.40 7.15 2.27
N THR A 44 5.62 6.64 2.20
CA THR A 44 6.69 7.09 1.33
C THR A 44 6.96 6.08 0.22
N TRP A 45 7.20 6.59 -0.98
CA TRP A 45 7.64 5.80 -2.12
C TRP A 45 9.00 6.32 -2.59
N GLY A 46 10.03 5.48 -2.50
CA GLY A 46 11.41 5.85 -2.84
C GLY A 46 12.37 4.66 -2.70
N GLY A 47 13.64 4.92 -2.97
CA GLY A 47 14.71 3.96 -2.69
C GLY A 47 15.08 3.93 -1.20
N ASN A 48 15.73 2.85 -0.77
CA ASN A 48 16.39 2.69 0.54
C ASN A 48 17.89 2.37 0.33
N GLU A 49 18.49 2.98 -0.69
CA GLU A 49 19.85 2.69 -1.13
C GLU A 49 20.76 3.91 -1.05
N GLU A 50 20.46 4.88 -0.18
CA GLU A 50 21.30 6.07 -0.02
C GLU A 50 22.76 5.67 0.26
N GLY A 51 23.70 6.29 -0.46
CA GLY A 51 25.13 5.96 -0.37
C GLY A 51 25.58 4.71 -1.14
N LYS A 52 24.69 3.97 -1.81
CA LYS A 52 25.08 2.84 -2.70
C LYS A 52 25.38 3.33 -4.12
N ALA A 53 26.23 2.59 -4.83
CA ALA A 53 26.61 2.92 -6.22
C ALA A 53 25.46 2.80 -7.22
N MET A 54 24.46 1.96 -6.92
CA MET A 54 23.26 1.78 -7.71
C MET A 54 22.05 1.92 -6.79
N VAL A 55 21.12 2.80 -7.16
CA VAL A 55 19.92 3.11 -6.38
C VAL A 55 18.68 3.01 -7.28
N SER A 56 17.55 2.58 -6.72
CA SER A 56 16.28 2.53 -7.47
C SER A 56 15.62 3.91 -7.61
N GLY A 57 16.09 4.91 -6.86
CA GLY A 57 15.62 6.29 -6.88
C GLY A 57 16.36 7.15 -5.84
N SER A 58 16.16 8.47 -5.91
CA SER A 58 16.67 9.43 -4.92
C SER A 58 15.52 10.26 -4.36
N GLY A 59 15.51 10.45 -3.04
CA GLY A 59 14.40 11.06 -2.31
C GLY A 59 13.19 10.13 -2.18
N ASN A 60 12.07 10.71 -1.75
CA ASN A 60 10.79 10.03 -1.60
C ASN A 60 9.63 10.88 -2.12
N PHE A 61 8.56 10.21 -2.56
CA PHE A 61 7.25 10.77 -2.86
C PHE A 61 6.28 10.38 -1.74
N GLY A 62 5.31 11.24 -1.41
CA GLY A 62 4.36 11.03 -0.31
C GLY A 62 4.81 11.73 0.97
N ASN A 63 4.72 11.05 2.11
CA ASN A 63 5.04 11.59 3.44
C ASN A 63 4.10 12.73 3.91
N LEU A 64 2.78 12.54 3.81
CA LEU A 64 1.78 13.55 4.18
C LEU A 64 1.97 14.14 5.60
N LEU A 65 2.52 13.36 6.53
CA LEU A 65 2.75 13.78 7.91
C LEU A 65 4.15 14.39 8.15
N ASN A 66 4.97 14.54 7.11
CA ASN A 66 6.32 15.11 7.17
C ASN A 66 7.23 14.44 8.21
N PHE A 67 7.21 13.11 8.28
CA PHE A 67 8.17 12.39 9.11
C PHE A 67 9.60 12.65 8.62
N GLU A 68 10.52 12.84 9.56
CA GLU A 68 11.95 12.97 9.27
C GLU A 68 12.63 11.60 9.25
N ASN A 69 13.69 11.46 8.46
CA ASN A 69 14.54 10.26 8.40
C ASN A 69 13.76 8.96 8.12
N VAL A 70 12.75 9.01 7.24
CA VAL A 70 11.98 7.82 6.86
C VAL A 70 12.88 6.85 6.11
N GLU A 71 13.12 5.68 6.70
CA GLU A 71 13.91 4.63 6.05
C GLU A 71 13.09 3.88 5.00
N LYS A 72 11.89 3.43 5.35
CA LYS A 72 11.02 2.66 4.46
C LYS A 72 9.56 2.73 4.91
N SER A 73 8.66 2.46 3.97
CA SER A 73 7.24 2.25 4.21
C SER A 73 6.88 0.78 4.14
N ILE A 74 6.15 0.30 5.14
CA ILE A 74 5.75 -1.11 5.23
C ILE A 74 4.23 -1.17 5.31
N LEU A 75 3.62 -1.97 4.45
CA LEU A 75 2.17 -2.21 4.44
C LEU A 75 1.91 -3.71 4.65
N TYR A 76 1.21 -4.03 5.74
CA TYR A 76 0.78 -5.39 6.05
C TYR A 76 -0.70 -5.57 5.73
N ASP A 77 -1.03 -6.75 5.22
CA ASP A 77 -2.41 -7.19 5.01
C ASP A 77 -2.56 -8.66 5.42
N LYS A 78 -3.78 -9.16 5.46
CA LYS A 78 -4.06 -10.58 5.66
C LYS A 78 -3.82 -11.38 4.39
N PHE A 79 -3.36 -12.61 4.54
CA PHE A 79 -3.30 -13.52 3.42
C PHE A 79 -4.71 -14.06 3.11
N VAL A 80 -5.39 -13.46 2.15
CA VAL A 80 -6.72 -13.91 1.72
C VAL A 80 -6.62 -14.91 0.56
N SER A 81 -6.05 -14.49 -0.58
CA SER A 81 -5.67 -15.35 -1.72
C SER A 81 -4.95 -14.53 -2.80
N PRO A 82 -4.08 -15.08 -3.66
CA PRO A 82 -3.51 -14.29 -4.78
C PRO A 82 -4.57 -13.57 -5.65
N GLY A 83 -5.81 -14.08 -5.67
CA GLY A 83 -6.95 -13.45 -6.33
C GLY A 83 -7.39 -12.10 -5.74
N HIS A 84 -7.12 -11.80 -4.47
CA HIS A 84 -7.42 -10.48 -3.87
C HIS A 84 -6.50 -9.38 -4.36
N LEU A 85 -5.33 -9.76 -4.90
CA LEU A 85 -4.38 -8.84 -5.53
C LEU A 85 -4.77 -8.51 -6.98
N LEU A 86 -5.72 -9.25 -7.55
CA LEU A 86 -6.21 -8.98 -8.89
C LEU A 86 -7.12 -7.75 -8.82
N MET A 87 -6.70 -6.68 -9.49
CA MET A 87 -7.65 -5.70 -9.97
C MET A 87 -8.65 -6.48 -10.84
N THR A 88 -9.94 -6.32 -10.60
CA THR A 88 -11.00 -7.03 -11.35
C THR A 88 -11.93 -6.08 -12.09
N ASN A 89 -11.98 -4.82 -11.65
CA ASN A 89 -12.71 -3.76 -12.32
C ASN A 89 -11.88 -2.46 -12.30
N LYS A 90 -11.53 -1.91 -13.47
CA LYS A 90 -10.70 -0.70 -13.57
C LYS A 90 -11.40 0.52 -12.99
N THR A 91 -12.67 0.70 -13.34
CA THR A 91 -13.47 1.83 -12.87
C THR A 91 -13.66 1.81 -11.36
N ALA A 92 -13.89 0.64 -10.78
CA ALA A 92 -13.99 0.47 -9.32
C ALA A 92 -12.70 0.90 -8.62
N PHE A 93 -11.55 0.48 -9.14
CA PHE A 93 -10.26 0.87 -8.59
C PHE A 93 -9.99 2.37 -8.75
N GLU A 94 -10.27 2.94 -9.92
CA GLU A 94 -10.10 4.38 -10.20
C GLU A 94 -10.98 5.25 -9.29
N ASN A 95 -12.25 4.88 -9.09
CA ASN A 95 -13.15 5.56 -8.16
C ASN A 95 -12.64 5.49 -6.72
N LEU A 96 -12.24 4.30 -6.27
CA LEU A 96 -11.68 4.10 -4.94
C LEU A 96 -10.47 5.02 -4.72
N MET A 97 -9.52 5.00 -5.66
CA MET A 97 -8.31 5.82 -5.59
C MET A 97 -8.60 7.32 -5.63
N THR A 98 -9.57 7.75 -6.45
CA THR A 98 -9.97 9.15 -6.58
C THR A 98 -10.61 9.67 -5.29
N HIS A 99 -11.57 8.93 -4.73
CA HIS A 99 -12.24 9.32 -3.49
C HIS A 99 -11.30 9.23 -2.28
N PHE A 100 -10.43 8.22 -2.24
CA PHE A 100 -9.42 8.10 -1.21
C PHE A 100 -8.47 9.31 -1.23
N SER A 101 -7.92 9.66 -2.40
CA SER A 101 -7.08 10.85 -2.55
C SER A 101 -7.81 12.12 -2.10
N ALA A 102 -9.06 12.33 -2.52
CA ALA A 102 -9.86 13.48 -2.11
C ALA A 102 -10.07 13.55 -0.59
N TYR A 103 -10.36 12.42 0.05
CA TYR A 103 -10.51 12.34 1.50
C TYR A 103 -9.19 12.61 2.24
N THR A 104 -8.07 12.09 1.76
CA THR A 104 -6.76 12.31 2.38
C THR A 104 -6.28 13.77 2.29
N LEU A 105 -6.64 14.47 1.21
CA LEU A 105 -6.33 15.89 1.03
C LEU A 105 -7.25 16.80 1.85
N ASP A 106 -8.53 16.44 1.95
CA ASP A 106 -9.56 17.20 2.66
C ASP A 106 -10.50 16.26 3.44
N PRO A 107 -10.19 15.95 4.71
CA PRO A 107 -10.87 14.91 5.49
C PRO A 107 -12.22 15.37 6.05
N THR A 108 -13.14 15.73 5.16
CA THR A 108 -14.51 16.13 5.49
C THR A 108 -15.47 14.94 5.49
N TRP A 109 -16.58 15.06 6.21
CA TRP A 109 -17.68 14.08 6.16
C TRP A 109 -18.19 13.83 4.75
N LYS A 110 -18.21 14.86 3.89
CA LYS A 110 -18.61 14.73 2.49
C LYS A 110 -17.68 13.78 1.74
N ASN A 111 -16.37 13.99 1.83
CA ASN A 111 -15.40 13.15 1.12
C ASN A 111 -15.35 11.73 1.68
N LEU A 112 -15.52 11.56 2.99
CA LEU A 112 -15.67 10.25 3.62
C LEU A 112 -16.91 9.50 3.08
N MET A 113 -18.06 10.18 2.97
CA MET A 113 -19.28 9.58 2.43
C MET A 113 -19.15 9.25 0.94
N CYS A 114 -18.45 10.06 0.15
CA CYS A 114 -18.14 9.72 -1.24
C CYS A 114 -17.26 8.48 -1.34
N LEU A 115 -16.22 8.37 -0.50
CA LEU A 115 -15.35 7.19 -0.44
C LEU A 115 -16.13 5.93 -0.07
N ALA A 116 -16.87 5.96 1.03
CA ALA A 116 -17.64 4.81 1.51
C ALA A 116 -18.75 4.42 0.52
N GLY A 117 -19.51 5.40 0.02
CA GLY A 117 -20.58 5.17 -0.96
C GLY A 117 -20.06 4.63 -2.28
N GLY A 118 -18.93 5.17 -2.78
CA GLY A 118 -18.26 4.69 -3.98
C GLY A 118 -17.83 3.22 -3.84
N ALA A 119 -17.18 2.87 -2.74
CA ALA A 119 -16.76 1.50 -2.47
C ALA A 119 -17.94 0.51 -2.42
N VAL A 120 -19.06 0.91 -1.80
CA VAL A 120 -20.27 0.07 -1.77
C VAL A 120 -20.85 -0.11 -3.16
N VAL A 121 -21.05 0.97 -3.92
CA VAL A 121 -21.60 0.90 -5.28
C VAL A 121 -20.70 0.05 -6.19
N ASP A 122 -19.39 0.24 -6.08
CA ASP A 122 -18.42 -0.44 -6.93
C ASP A 122 -18.23 -1.92 -6.57
N SER A 123 -18.54 -2.33 -5.34
CA SER A 123 -18.57 -3.75 -4.96
C SER A 123 -19.60 -4.57 -5.74
N PHE A 124 -20.63 -3.92 -6.30
CA PHE A 124 -21.63 -4.56 -7.16
C PHE A 124 -21.24 -4.55 -8.65
N ARG A 125 -20.11 -3.93 -9.04
CA ARG A 125 -19.66 -3.96 -10.43
C ARG A 125 -19.15 -5.34 -10.80
N ARG A 126 -19.46 -5.76 -12.04
CA ARG A 126 -18.92 -6.99 -12.61
C ARG A 126 -17.46 -6.80 -13.00
N LYS A 127 -16.72 -7.91 -13.11
CA LYS A 127 -15.35 -7.90 -13.63
C LYS A 127 -15.34 -7.35 -15.07
N ASP A 128 -14.35 -6.54 -15.41
CA ASP A 128 -14.20 -5.95 -16.75
C ASP A 128 -12.94 -6.44 -17.51
N PHE A 129 -12.20 -7.40 -16.94
CA PHE A 129 -11.17 -8.22 -17.58
C PHE A 129 -10.94 -9.54 -16.81
#